data_AF-A0A521GYN0-F1
#
_entry.id   AF-A0A521GYN0-F1
#
_cell.length_a   1.000
_cell.length_b   1.000
_cell.length_c   1.000
_cell.angle_alpha   90.00
_cell.angle_beta   90.00
_cell.angle_gamma   90.00
#
_symmetry.space_group_name_H-M   'P 1'
#
loop_
_entity.id
_entity.type
_entity.pdbx_description
1 polymer ?
#
loop_
_entity_poly.entity_id
_entity_poly.type
_entity_poly.pdbx_seq_one_letter_code
_entity_poly.pdbx_strand_id
1 'polypeptide(L)'
;MAKTVAFLYGLGEGNWHSRQFRQLLEASGYLVVQDPSKADILITHSGGSLLISPEYAARTVLVINHTYWPGRSLVSSHWRRQQHGLRTYGFRWARLTAMNCLYLFKLNHTIKLAKSWPRRAQTIPRADSLRLTFIRTQHDEFCDTVALLSS
;
A
#
# COMPACT_ATOMS: atom_id res chain seq x y z
N MET A 1 -6.13 -12.18 -24.71
CA MET A 1 -6.84 -11.00 -24.16
C MET A 1 -5.85 -10.18 -23.34
N ALA A 2 -5.96 -8.86 -23.36
CA ALA A 2 -5.15 -7.98 -22.50
C ALA A 2 -5.50 -8.25 -21.03
N LYS A 3 -4.49 -8.31 -20.15
CA LYS A 3 -4.71 -8.48 -18.71
C LYS A 3 -5.21 -7.17 -18.11
N THR A 4 -6.15 -7.25 -17.17
CA THR A 4 -6.70 -6.08 -16.47
C THR A 4 -5.93 -5.77 -15.19
N VAL A 5 -5.71 -4.49 -14.93
CA VAL A 5 -5.00 -3.99 -13.74
C VAL A 5 -5.87 -2.95 -13.03
N ALA A 6 -6.01 -3.04 -11.72
CA ALA A 6 -6.62 -1.98 -10.91
C ALA A 6 -5.70 -1.53 -9.80
N PHE A 7 -5.91 -0.29 -9.36
CA PHE A 7 -5.16 0.33 -8.28
C PHE A 7 -6.03 0.46 -7.03
N LEU A 8 -5.49 0.04 -5.88
CA LEU A 8 -6.05 0.32 -4.57
C LEU A 8 -5.16 1.35 -3.87
N TYR A 9 -5.69 2.56 -3.75
CA TYR A 9 -4.98 3.69 -3.15
C TYR A 9 -5.18 3.73 -1.64
N GLY A 10 -4.12 4.14 -0.94
CA GLY A 10 -4.21 4.53 0.46
C GLY A 10 -4.98 5.84 0.65
N LEU A 11 -4.98 6.33 1.88
CA LEU A 11 -5.68 7.57 2.19
C LEU A 11 -4.92 8.79 1.71
N GLY A 12 -5.65 9.70 1.07
CA GLY A 12 -5.06 10.87 0.43
C GLY A 12 -4.40 10.57 -0.91
N GLU A 13 -4.40 9.30 -1.33
CA GLU A 13 -3.90 8.86 -2.61
C GLU A 13 -5.00 8.83 -3.69
N GLY A 14 -4.61 8.69 -4.94
CA GLY A 14 -5.54 8.65 -6.06
C GLY A 14 -4.84 8.59 -7.42
N ASN A 15 -5.63 8.63 -8.49
CA ASN A 15 -5.16 8.44 -9.87
C ASN A 15 -3.98 9.34 -10.29
N TRP A 16 -3.85 10.52 -9.69
CA TRP A 16 -2.75 11.43 -10.00
C TRP A 16 -1.40 10.91 -9.51
N HIS A 17 -1.36 10.13 -8.42
CA HIS A 17 -0.13 9.53 -7.90
C HIS A 17 0.45 8.46 -8.83
N SER A 18 -0.42 7.75 -9.53
CA SER A 18 -0.06 6.62 -10.39
C SER A 18 -0.08 6.97 -11.88
N ARG A 19 -0.30 8.24 -12.25
CA ARG A 19 -0.54 8.63 -13.65
C ARG A 19 0.53 8.10 -14.61
N GLN A 20 1.80 8.29 -14.28
CA GLN A 20 2.91 7.80 -15.11
C GLN A 20 2.95 6.27 -15.15
N PHE A 21 2.70 5.61 -14.01
CA PHE A 21 2.70 4.15 -13.96
C PHE A 21 1.54 3.55 -14.76
N ARG A 22 0.34 4.17 -14.72
CA ARG A 22 -0.81 3.79 -15.54
C ARG A 22 -0.49 3.89 -17.03
N GLN A 23 0.13 4.99 -17.45
CA GLN A 23 0.56 5.17 -18.85
C GLN A 23 1.57 4.11 -19.29
N LEU A 24 2.54 3.75 -18.43
CA LEU A 24 3.51 2.70 -18.73
C LEU A 24 2.86 1.31 -18.83
N LEU A 25 1.88 1.02 -17.97
CA LEU A 25 1.12 -0.24 -18.05
C LEU A 25 0.29 -0.32 -19.34
N GLU A 26 -0.41 0.76 -19.68
CA GLU A 26 -1.19 0.84 -20.92
C GLU A 26 -0.29 0.71 -22.17
N ALA A 27 0.86 1.40 -22.17
CA ALA A 27 1.87 1.28 -23.23
C ALA A 27 2.47 -0.14 -23.33
N SER A 28 2.45 -0.89 -22.24
CA SER A 28 2.89 -2.29 -22.19
C SER A 28 1.77 -3.30 -22.52
N GLY A 29 0.59 -2.84 -22.95
CA GLY A 29 -0.52 -3.69 -23.38
C GLY A 29 -1.47 -4.16 -22.28
N TYR A 30 -1.38 -3.58 -21.07
CA TYR A 30 -2.35 -3.85 -20.00
C TYR A 30 -3.57 -2.92 -20.11
N LEU A 31 -4.72 -3.39 -19.63
CA LEU A 31 -5.93 -2.58 -19.52
C LEU A 31 -6.13 -2.10 -18.08
N VAL A 32 -6.01 -0.80 -17.82
CA VAL A 32 -6.21 -0.27 -16.47
C VAL A 32 -7.70 -0.01 -16.21
N VAL A 33 -8.30 -0.80 -15.32
CA VAL A 33 -9.71 -0.72 -14.95
C VAL A 33 -9.90 0.04 -13.63
N GLN A 34 -11.06 0.70 -13.48
CA GLN A 34 -11.40 1.41 -12.25
C GLN A 34 -11.96 0.48 -11.16
N ASP A 35 -12.65 -0.57 -11.58
CA ASP A 35 -13.30 -1.52 -10.69
C ASP A 35 -12.32 -2.65 -10.31
N PRO A 36 -11.85 -2.71 -9.05
CA PRO A 36 -10.88 -3.71 -8.61
C PRO A 36 -11.42 -5.14 -8.64
N SER A 37 -12.75 -5.34 -8.63
CA SER A 37 -13.34 -6.67 -8.70
C SER A 37 -13.13 -7.35 -10.07
N LYS A 38 -12.86 -6.56 -11.12
CA LYS A 38 -12.66 -7.01 -12.51
C LYS A 38 -11.18 -7.13 -12.90
N ALA A 39 -10.27 -6.88 -11.97
CA ALA A 39 -8.84 -6.87 -12.25
C ALA A 39 -8.22 -8.26 -12.11
N ASP A 40 -7.40 -8.66 -13.08
CA ASP A 40 -6.53 -9.83 -12.97
C ASP A 40 -5.37 -9.57 -11.99
N ILE A 41 -4.91 -8.31 -11.95
CA ILE A 41 -3.78 -7.83 -11.15
C ILE A 41 -4.21 -6.62 -10.32
N LEU A 42 -3.95 -6.66 -9.01
CA LEU A 42 -4.11 -5.51 -8.13
C LEU A 42 -2.76 -4.89 -7.82
N ILE A 43 -2.68 -3.57 -7.93
CA ILE A 43 -1.55 -2.78 -7.46
C ILE A 43 -2.03 -1.95 -6.29
N THR A 44 -1.45 -2.18 -5.13
CA THR A 44 -1.83 -1.49 -3.90
C THR A 44 -0.66 -0.67 -3.41
N HIS A 45 -0.94 0.51 -2.85
CA HIS A 45 0.08 1.37 -2.28
C HIS A 45 -0.30 1.79 -0.85
N SER A 46 0.69 1.78 0.06
CA SER A 46 0.54 2.27 1.43
C SER A 46 -0.64 1.60 2.14
N GLY A 47 -1.62 2.37 2.62
CA GLY A 47 -2.85 1.86 3.24
C GLY A 47 -3.83 1.18 2.27
N GLY A 48 -3.66 1.31 0.96
CA GLY A 48 -4.54 0.69 -0.05
C GLY A 48 -4.48 -0.83 -0.02
N SER A 49 -3.37 -1.40 0.46
CA SER A 49 -3.25 -2.84 0.74
C SER A 49 -4.24 -3.31 1.80
N LEU A 50 -4.72 -2.40 2.67
CA LEU A 50 -5.71 -2.72 3.70
C LEU A 50 -7.14 -2.84 3.13
N LEU A 51 -7.30 -2.53 1.84
CA LEU A 51 -8.57 -2.55 1.12
C LEU A 51 -8.71 -3.78 0.22
N ILE A 52 -7.72 -4.69 0.22
CA ILE A 52 -7.81 -5.94 -0.55
C ILE A 52 -8.95 -6.77 0.02
N SER A 53 -9.84 -7.23 -0.87
CA SER A 53 -11.03 -7.98 -0.52
C SER A 53 -10.99 -9.40 -1.10
N PRO A 54 -11.51 -10.42 -0.38
CA PRO A 54 -11.54 -11.80 -0.86
C PRO A 54 -12.41 -12.01 -2.11
N GLU A 55 -13.38 -11.15 -2.37
CA GLU A 55 -14.22 -11.22 -3.57
C GLU A 55 -13.53 -10.74 -4.85
N TYR A 56 -12.32 -10.16 -4.77
CA TYR A 56 -11.62 -9.70 -5.96
C TYR A 56 -11.10 -10.89 -6.77
N ALA A 57 -11.32 -10.84 -8.09
CA ALA A 57 -10.88 -11.89 -9.01
C ALA A 57 -9.36 -11.95 -9.24
N ALA A 58 -8.62 -11.00 -8.67
CA ALA A 58 -7.20 -10.83 -8.89
C ALA A 58 -6.39 -12.03 -8.38
N ARG A 59 -5.53 -12.57 -9.24
CA ARG A 59 -4.62 -13.68 -8.92
C ARG A 59 -3.22 -13.19 -8.58
N THR A 60 -2.92 -11.93 -8.85
CA THR A 60 -1.63 -11.31 -8.53
C THR A 60 -1.88 -9.99 -7.84
N VAL A 61 -1.21 -9.77 -6.71
CA VAL A 61 -1.25 -8.49 -5.99
C VAL A 61 0.17 -7.98 -5.78
N LEU A 62 0.42 -6.77 -6.27
CA LEU A 62 1.62 -6.01 -5.98
C LEU A 62 1.32 -5.09 -4.80
N VAL A 63 2.07 -5.23 -3.71
CA VAL A 63 1.89 -4.49 -2.47
C VAL A 63 3.07 -3.55 -2.27
N ILE A 64 2.88 -2.28 -2.62
CA ILE A 64 3.93 -1.26 -2.58
C ILE A 64 3.87 -0.52 -1.24
N ASN A 65 4.98 -0.53 -0.50
CA ASN A 65 5.13 0.19 0.77
C ASN A 65 4.01 -0.11 1.79
N HIS A 66 3.65 -1.38 1.95
CA HIS A 66 2.64 -1.83 2.90
C HIS A 66 2.82 -1.22 4.31
N THR A 67 1.81 -0.51 4.81
CA THR A 67 1.94 0.27 6.05
C THR A 67 1.88 -0.57 7.33
N TYR A 68 1.74 -1.89 7.26
CA TYR A 68 1.67 -2.78 8.40
C TYR A 68 2.67 -3.93 8.25
N TRP A 69 3.19 -4.46 9.35
CA TRP A 69 3.91 -5.72 9.35
C TRP A 69 3.54 -6.49 10.62
N PRO A 70 3.24 -7.80 10.54
CA PRO A 70 2.96 -8.60 11.72
C PRO A 70 4.10 -8.47 12.75
N GLY A 71 3.74 -8.27 14.02
CA GLY A 71 4.71 -8.06 15.10
C GLY A 71 5.27 -6.63 15.22
N ARG A 72 4.91 -5.71 14.31
CA ARG A 72 5.33 -4.30 14.39
C ARG A 72 4.18 -3.36 14.70
N SER A 73 4.40 -2.46 15.65
CA SER A 73 3.44 -1.42 15.99
C SER A 73 3.45 -0.32 14.92
N LEU A 74 2.27 -0.03 14.36
CA LEU A 74 2.08 1.08 13.43
C LEU A 74 2.57 2.40 14.02
N VAL A 75 2.29 2.63 15.30
CA VAL A 75 2.67 3.85 16.01
C VAL A 75 4.18 3.96 16.12
N SER A 76 4.87 2.88 16.51
CA SER A 76 6.34 2.92 16.65
C SER A 76 7.05 3.03 15.30
N SER A 77 6.53 2.39 14.25
CA SER A 77 7.08 2.54 12.88
C SER A 77 6.87 3.94 12.33
N HIS A 78 5.69 4.54 12.55
CA HIS A 78 5.46 5.94 12.22
C HIS A 78 6.41 6.86 12.98
N TRP A 79 6.57 6.64 14.29
CA TRP A 79 7.47 7.44 15.12
C TRP A 79 8.93 7.37 14.63
N ARG A 80 9.44 6.16 14.35
CA ARG A 80 10.79 5.97 13.77
C ARG A 80 10.95 6.68 12.44
N ARG A 81 9.94 6.59 11.55
CA ARG A 81 9.93 7.34 10.29
C ARG A 81 10.00 8.85 10.50
N GLN A 82 9.28 9.38 11.50
CA GLN A 82 9.35 10.80 11.82
C GLN A 82 10.72 11.21 12.36
N GLN A 83 11.31 10.41 13.24
CA GLN A 83 12.67 10.64 13.75
C GLN A 83 13.71 10.62 12.62
N HIS A 84 13.63 9.62 11.72
CA HIS A 84 14.49 9.55 10.55
C HIS A 84 14.31 10.78 9.65
N GLY A 85 13.06 11.16 9.35
CA GLY A 85 12.77 12.35 8.54
C GLY A 85 13.33 13.64 9.15
N LEU A 86 13.20 13.82 10.46
CA LEU A 86 13.77 14.96 11.16
C LEU A 86 15.31 14.99 11.07
N ARG A 87 15.97 13.84 11.23
CA ARG A 87 17.43 13.72 11.12
C ARG A 87 17.93 14.00 9.70
N THR A 88 17.23 13.51 8.68
CA THR A 88 17.65 13.60 7.28
C THR A 88 17.33 14.97 6.66
N TYR A 89 16.18 15.57 7.00
CA TYR A 89 15.68 16.76 6.30
C TYR A 89 15.58 18.02 7.19
N GLY A 90 15.84 17.92 8.50
CA GLY A 90 15.84 19.05 9.43
C GLY A 90 14.51 19.82 9.44
N PHE A 91 14.55 21.16 9.42
CA PHE A 91 13.33 21.99 9.42
C PHE A 91 12.42 21.80 8.19
N ARG A 92 12.95 21.31 7.06
CA ARG A 92 12.11 20.96 5.89
C ARG A 92 11.15 19.81 6.21
N TRP A 93 11.51 18.93 7.14
CA TRP A 93 10.64 17.87 7.62
C TRP A 93 9.38 18.44 8.30
N ALA A 94 9.47 19.51 9.08
CA ALA A 94 8.30 20.08 9.78
C ALA A 94 7.21 20.52 8.79
N ARG A 95 7.59 21.10 7.65
CA ARG A 95 6.66 21.47 6.56
C ARG A 95 6.01 20.24 5.92
N LEU A 96 6.79 19.20 5.65
CA LEU A 96 6.29 17.93 5.08
C LEU A 96 5.38 17.20 6.07
N THR A 97 5.69 17.25 7.37
CA THR A 97 4.91 16.63 8.43
C THR A 97 3.64 17.39 8.74
N ALA A 98 3.62 18.72 8.65
CA ALA A 98 2.39 19.50 8.79
C ALA A 98 1.34 19.09 7.74
N MET A 99 1.77 18.82 6.50
CA MET A 99 0.91 18.24 5.47
C MET A 99 0.42 16.84 5.86
N ASN A 100 1.31 15.98 6.36
CA ASN A 100 0.94 14.66 6.91
C ASN A 100 -0.07 14.75 8.07
N CYS A 101 0.05 15.73 8.96
CA CYS A 101 -0.87 15.95 10.08
C CYS A 101 -2.26 16.41 9.62
N LEU A 102 -2.37 17.23 8.57
CA LEU A 102 -3.66 17.53 7.93
C LEU A 102 -4.31 16.26 7.36
N TYR A 103 -3.51 15.31 6.85
CA TYR A 103 -4.00 13.98 6.44
C TYR A 103 -4.40 13.10 7.64
N LEU A 104 -3.79 13.31 8.82
CA LEU A 104 -4.16 12.57 10.03
C LEU A 104 -5.58 12.91 10.52
N PHE A 105 -6.18 14.04 10.16
CA PHE A 105 -7.59 14.29 10.49
C PHE A 105 -8.57 13.35 9.75
N LYS A 106 -8.12 12.72 8.64
CA LYS A 106 -8.84 11.62 7.98
C LYS A 106 -8.55 10.24 8.62
N LEU A 107 -7.76 10.17 9.72
CA LEU A 107 -7.41 8.91 10.39
C LEU A 107 -8.60 8.13 10.91
N ASN A 108 -9.73 8.78 11.24
CA ASN A 108 -10.87 8.04 11.77
C ASN A 108 -11.32 6.91 10.82
N HIS A 109 -11.18 7.11 9.51
CA HIS A 109 -11.42 6.06 8.52
C HIS A 109 -10.29 5.00 8.49
N THR A 110 -9.02 5.43 8.56
CA THR A 110 -7.86 4.50 8.63
C THR A 110 -7.85 3.66 9.88
N ILE A 111 -8.13 4.24 11.04
CA ILE A 111 -8.14 3.59 12.34
C ILE A 111 -9.29 2.59 12.37
N LYS A 112 -10.48 2.92 11.81
CA LYS A 112 -11.58 1.96 11.69
C LYS A 112 -11.18 0.76 10.80
N LEU A 113 -10.53 1.01 9.66
CA LEU A 113 -9.97 -0.03 8.81
C LEU A 113 -8.82 -0.83 9.47
N ALA A 114 -7.95 -0.16 10.23
CA ALA A 114 -6.83 -0.78 10.92
C ALA A 114 -7.29 -1.56 12.17
N LYS A 115 -8.38 -1.17 12.83
CA LYS A 115 -9.00 -1.91 13.94
C LYS A 115 -9.76 -3.14 13.46
N SER A 116 -10.32 -3.13 12.24
CA SER A 116 -10.86 -4.33 11.60
C SER A 116 -9.75 -5.20 11.00
N TRP A 117 -8.52 -4.67 10.87
CA TRP A 117 -7.39 -5.37 10.26
C TRP A 117 -6.91 -6.57 11.06
N PRO A 118 -6.75 -6.64 12.39
CA PRO A 118 -6.36 -7.89 13.06
C PRO A 118 -7.28 -9.08 12.72
N ARG A 119 -8.57 -8.82 12.41
CA ARG A 119 -9.51 -9.83 11.92
C ARG A 119 -9.42 -10.10 10.41
N ARG A 120 -8.89 -9.16 9.61
CA ARG A 120 -8.73 -9.26 8.13
C ARG A 120 -7.29 -9.51 7.64
N ALA A 121 -6.28 -9.27 8.48
CA ALA A 121 -4.86 -9.43 8.21
C ALA A 121 -4.44 -10.89 8.25
N GLN A 122 -5.19 -11.70 9.00
CA GLN A 122 -5.13 -13.16 8.90
C GLN A 122 -5.71 -13.65 7.56
N THR A 123 -6.30 -12.77 6.75
CA THR A 123 -7.01 -13.10 5.51
C THR A 123 -6.67 -12.10 4.39
N ILE A 124 -5.38 -11.77 4.12
CA ILE A 124 -5.08 -11.64 2.68
C ILE A 124 -5.41 -13.02 2.15
N PRO A 125 -6.42 -13.18 1.27
CA PRO A 125 -7.00 -14.47 0.97
C PRO A 125 -5.86 -15.41 0.60
N ARG A 126 -5.56 -16.39 1.45
CA ARG A 126 -4.66 -17.49 1.09
C ARG A 126 -5.46 -18.42 0.19
N ALA A 127 -5.92 -17.90 -0.94
CA ALA A 127 -6.22 -18.78 -2.05
C ALA A 127 -4.87 -19.34 -2.48
N ASP A 128 -4.74 -20.66 -2.60
CA ASP A 128 -3.49 -21.32 -2.99
C ASP A 128 -2.95 -20.80 -4.34
N SER A 129 -3.77 -20.08 -5.11
CA SER A 129 -3.45 -19.44 -6.38
C SER A 129 -3.11 -17.95 -6.31
N LEU A 130 -3.18 -17.29 -5.15
CA LEU A 130 -2.91 -15.86 -5.01
C LEU A 130 -1.41 -15.59 -4.85
N ARG A 131 -0.82 -14.91 -5.84
CA ARG A 131 0.57 -14.45 -5.77
C ARG A 131 0.66 -13.04 -5.19
N LEU A 132 1.30 -12.91 -4.02
CA LEU A 132 1.60 -11.62 -3.40
C LEU A 132 3.06 -11.24 -3.66
N THR A 133 3.30 -10.04 -4.16
CA THR A 133 4.65 -9.47 -4.32
C THR A 133 4.74 -8.18 -3.54
N PHE A 134 5.58 -8.15 -2.50
CA PHE A 134 5.82 -6.94 -1.72
C PHE A 134 6.96 -6.14 -2.34
N ILE A 135 6.69 -4.87 -2.66
CA ILE A 135 7.67 -3.93 -3.21
C ILE A 135 7.94 -2.89 -2.12
N ARG A 136 9.19 -2.81 -1.67
CA ARG A 136 9.61 -1.94 -0.56
C ARG A 136 10.73 -1.01 -1.02
N THR A 137 10.78 0.19 -0.43
CA THR A 137 11.96 1.04 -0.50
C THR A 137 13.08 0.45 0.37
N GLN A 138 14.34 0.74 0.02
CA GLN A 138 15.51 0.29 0.80
C GLN A 138 15.47 0.75 2.26
N HIS A 139 14.86 1.90 2.52
CA HIS A 139 14.59 2.40 3.85
C HIS A 139 13.08 2.31 4.14
N ASP A 140 12.66 1.22 4.76
CA ASP A 140 11.28 1.01 5.19
C ASP A 140 11.21 0.73 6.69
N GLU A 141 10.83 1.74 7.47
CA GLU A 141 10.69 1.66 8.94
C GLU A 141 9.50 0.79 9.40
N PHE A 142 8.65 0.35 8.46
CA PHE A 142 7.50 -0.52 8.75
C PHE A 142 7.85 -2.00 8.73
N CYS A 143 9.07 -2.40 8.32
CA CYS A 143 9.52 -3.79 8.26
C CYS A 143 10.95 -3.93 8.80
N ASP A 144 11.28 -5.06 9.43
CA ASP A 144 12.65 -5.29 9.95
C ASP A 144 13.56 -6.05 9.02
N THR A 145 12.96 -6.62 7.98
CA THR A 145 13.65 -7.52 7.07
C THR A 145 13.09 -7.22 5.69
N VAL A 146 13.97 -6.81 4.77
CA VAL A 146 13.72 -7.05 3.35
C VAL A 146 13.81 -8.57 3.19
N ALA A 147 12.78 -9.29 3.63
CA ALA A 147 12.59 -10.66 3.20
C ALA A 147 12.32 -10.53 1.70
N LEU A 148 13.36 -10.70 0.89
CA LEU A 148 13.21 -11.11 -0.49
C LEU A 148 12.45 -12.44 -0.40
N LEU A 149 11.12 -12.36 -0.43
CA LEU A 149 10.26 -13.51 -0.63
C LEU A 149 10.47 -13.90 -2.10
N SER A 150 11.59 -14.57 -2.37
CA SER A 150 11.73 -15.41 -3.55
C SER A 150 10.66 -16.49 -3.42
N SER A 151 9.82 -16.53 -4.44
CA SER A 151 8.71 -17.47 -4.68
C SER A 151 9.05 -18.91 -4.35
#